data_AF-A0AA35S3C0-F1
#
_entry.id   AF-A0AA35S3C0-F1
#
_cell.length_a   1.000
_cell.length_b   1.000
_cell.length_c   1.000
_cell.angle_alpha   90.00
_cell.angle_beta   90.00
_cell.angle_gamma   90.00
#
_symmetry.space_group_name_H-M   'P 1'
#
loop_
_entity.id
_entity.type
_entity.pdbx_description
1 polymer ?
#
loop_
_entity_poly.entity_id
_entity_poly.type
_entity_poly.pdbx_seq_one_letter_code
_entity_poly.pdbx_strand_id
1 'polypeptide(L)'
;QVFNDPVHGHIELHPLMVKFIDTPQFQRLRYIKQLGGYLVAVTMYSLGHHTIGLNTPLGHGPFSHLFDGKFIPKVLPESKWKHEVASEMMLDHLIEENGLMEEMRKYGLDENDVIFIKELIVGPAKNADETPTTPTRHDWEYKGRPVSKSFLYEIVANKGTGVDVDKWDYFARDCHHLGIPNSFDLWRYMTFVRVIEVDMTYEDQVVHRRRQICTRNKEVNNIYEMFHTRSMLHRKAYQHKTINIIEEMITEALVAADDHLLIPGKDGEKVKMSRAIKDPVAFTRLTDQVLQQIQLSDDPNLQQAKDILAKVEKRRLYKHVGQTQAQKPLTKADGARICSEMINSLSPDDLERDGLPSLSEEDIIVLIATFDYGKKAENPIDQARFYTKENPDKAEKVCKDQVSQMLPPIFREQQIRVVCRKDDKPSLDAALKYFEKWCSTATPTDFTYLTVPMYDEPSELLTSHYSRCRQFIKQAHSDGGTVLVHCNAGISRSSTVALAYVIETERVSLELAYDRLKKSRPAIQPNPGFMSQLADFQERLEIQQ
;
A
#
# COMPACT_ATOMS: atom_id res chain seq x y z
N GLN A 1 2.09 26.94 -27.08
CA GLN A 1 3.56 27.06 -26.98
C GLN A 1 4.17 25.67 -27.01
N VAL A 2 5.29 25.47 -27.70
CA VAL A 2 5.94 24.15 -27.82
C VAL A 2 7.02 24.02 -26.75
N PHE A 3 7.03 22.90 -26.04
CA PHE A 3 8.05 22.51 -25.07
C PHE A 3 8.71 21.22 -25.52
N ASN A 4 10.01 21.07 -25.25
CA ASN A 4 10.73 19.83 -25.53
C ASN A 4 10.90 19.05 -24.22
N ASP A 5 10.37 17.84 -24.17
CA ASP A 5 10.47 16.91 -23.04
C ASP A 5 11.27 15.67 -23.45
N PRO A 6 12.22 15.19 -22.63
CA PRO A 6 13.06 14.05 -23.00
C PRO A 6 12.32 12.72 -23.12
N VAL A 7 11.11 12.59 -22.56
CA VAL A 7 10.31 11.36 -22.60
C VAL A 7 9.31 11.41 -23.75
N HIS A 8 8.62 12.55 -23.92
CA HIS A 8 7.51 12.69 -24.87
C HIS A 8 7.87 13.45 -26.15
N GLY A 9 9.08 14.01 -26.24
CA GLY A 9 9.51 14.85 -27.35
C GLY A 9 8.86 16.23 -27.33
N HIS A 10 8.37 16.70 -28.49
CA HIS A 10 7.77 18.02 -28.59
C HIS A 10 6.30 17.97 -28.14
N ILE A 11 5.99 18.71 -27.06
CA ILE A 11 4.65 18.84 -26.49
C ILE A 11 4.11 20.24 -26.80
N GLU A 12 2.91 20.30 -27.38
CA GLU A 12 2.18 21.54 -27.55
C GLU A 12 1.29 21.82 -26.33
N LEU A 13 1.48 22.98 -25.69
CA LEU A 13 0.66 23.43 -24.58
C LEU A 13 -0.26 24.58 -25.02
N HIS A 14 -1.53 24.46 -24.63
CA HIS A 14 -2.53 25.49 -24.84
C HIS A 14 -2.15 26.77 -24.06
N PRO A 15 -2.39 27.99 -24.59
CA PRO A 15 -2.00 29.24 -23.93
C PRO A 15 -2.53 29.38 -22.49
N LEU A 16 -3.75 28.88 -22.22
CA LEU A 16 -4.29 28.85 -20.86
C LEU A 16 -3.42 28.01 -19.91
N MET A 17 -2.96 26.83 -20.34
CA MET A 17 -2.10 25.96 -19.51
C MET A 17 -0.77 26.65 -19.20
N VAL A 18 -0.19 27.37 -20.16
CA VAL A 18 1.03 28.15 -19.96
C VAL A 18 0.83 29.19 -18.85
N LYS A 19 -0.33 29.86 -18.80
CA LYS A 19 -0.63 30.82 -17.72
C LYS A 19 -0.68 30.16 -16.33
N PHE A 20 -1.17 28.92 -16.22
CA PHE A 20 -1.10 28.16 -14.96
C PHE A 20 0.33 27.76 -14.61
N ILE A 21 1.11 27.34 -15.60
CA ILE A 21 2.51 26.94 -15.43
C ILE A 21 3.37 28.12 -14.99
N ASP A 22 3.16 29.30 -15.56
CA ASP A 22 3.95 30.51 -15.30
C ASP A 22 3.49 31.25 -14.03
N THR A 23 3.18 30.50 -12.96
CA THR A 23 2.83 31.00 -11.63
C THR A 23 3.87 30.61 -10.60
N PRO A 24 4.12 31.40 -9.53
CA PRO A 24 5.03 31.01 -8.45
C PRO A 24 4.69 29.65 -7.84
N GLN A 25 3.39 29.37 -7.66
CA GLN A 25 2.85 28.14 -7.09
C GLN A 25 3.24 26.90 -7.93
N PHE A 26 3.19 26.99 -9.26
CA PHE A 26 3.59 25.90 -10.14
C PHE A 26 5.11 25.83 -10.32
N GLN A 27 5.78 26.97 -10.50
CA GLN A 27 7.24 27.03 -10.68
C GLN A 27 8.00 26.49 -9.46
N ARG A 28 7.40 26.57 -8.26
CA ARG A 28 7.87 25.90 -7.04
C ARG A 28 8.25 24.44 -7.26
N LEU A 29 7.50 23.70 -8.08
CA LEU A 29 7.70 22.27 -8.33
C LEU A 29 9.05 21.97 -9.01
N ARG A 30 9.74 22.98 -9.55
CA ARG A 30 11.13 22.85 -10.03
C ARG A 30 12.12 22.56 -8.90
N TYR A 31 11.77 22.94 -7.67
CA TYR A 31 12.62 22.84 -6.49
C TYR A 31 12.19 21.69 -5.55
N ILE A 32 11.37 20.77 -6.04
CA ILE A 32 10.96 19.55 -5.33
C ILE A 32 11.31 18.35 -6.20
N LYS A 33 12.14 17.46 -5.67
CA LYS A 33 12.54 16.24 -6.39
C LYS A 33 11.42 15.21 -6.36
N GLN A 34 11.16 14.59 -7.51
CA GLN A 34 10.16 13.51 -7.67
C GLN A 34 10.41 12.38 -6.67
N LEU A 35 11.64 11.86 -6.65
CA LEU A 35 12.01 10.67 -5.88
C LEU A 35 12.58 10.98 -4.50
N GLY A 36 12.69 12.27 -4.14
CA GLY A 36 13.24 12.74 -2.86
C GLY A 36 14.72 12.40 -2.62
N GLY A 37 15.02 11.13 -2.31
CA GLY A 37 16.27 10.65 -1.71
C GLY A 37 17.57 10.93 -2.48
N TYR A 38 18.62 11.31 -1.74
CA TYR A 38 19.94 11.76 -2.23
C TYR A 38 20.81 10.71 -2.96
N LEU A 39 20.36 9.46 -3.10
CA LEU A 39 21.27 8.37 -3.49
C LEU A 39 21.56 8.27 -4.99
N VAL A 40 20.77 8.92 -5.84
CA VAL A 40 20.97 8.83 -7.28
C VAL A 40 21.46 10.17 -7.80
N ALA A 41 22.79 10.37 -7.71
CA ALA A 41 23.49 11.49 -8.33
C ALA A 41 23.30 11.55 -9.87
N VAL A 42 22.63 10.56 -10.46
CA VAL A 42 22.37 10.45 -11.91
C VAL A 42 20.91 10.78 -12.27
N THR A 43 19.98 10.93 -11.31
CA THR A 43 18.53 11.03 -11.62
C THR A 43 17.79 12.02 -10.73
N MET A 44 18.21 13.28 -10.80
CA MET A 44 17.46 14.36 -10.18
C MET A 44 16.67 15.09 -11.26
N TYR A 45 15.42 14.68 -11.49
CA TYR A 45 14.46 15.52 -12.20
C TYR A 45 13.45 16.10 -11.21
N SER A 46 13.04 17.34 -11.48
CA SER A 46 12.07 18.02 -10.66
C SER A 46 10.66 17.53 -10.97
N LEU A 47 9.80 17.56 -9.97
CA LEU A 47 8.36 17.34 -10.10
C LEU A 47 7.76 18.21 -11.24
N GLY A 48 8.28 19.42 -11.46
CA GLY A 48 7.86 20.29 -12.57
C GLY A 48 8.00 19.72 -14.00
N HIS A 49 8.84 18.71 -14.25
CA HIS A 49 8.91 18.05 -15.56
C HIS A 49 7.85 16.95 -15.71
N HIS A 50 7.42 16.34 -14.61
CA HIS A 50 6.35 15.33 -14.54
C HIS A 50 4.96 15.95 -14.80
N THR A 51 4.81 17.26 -14.57
CA THR A 51 3.49 17.93 -14.45
C THR A 51 3.01 18.69 -15.68
N ILE A 52 3.67 18.53 -16.83
CA ILE A 52 3.31 19.24 -18.07
C ILE A 52 1.84 18.93 -18.50
N GLY A 53 1.24 17.84 -18.00
CA GLY A 53 -0.15 17.45 -18.22
C GLY A 53 -1.22 17.96 -17.22
N LEU A 54 -0.94 18.93 -16.34
CA LEU A 54 -1.90 19.42 -15.31
C LEU A 54 -2.45 18.33 -14.36
N ASN A 55 -1.83 17.15 -14.29
CA ASN A 55 -1.91 16.31 -13.09
C ASN A 55 -1.13 17.08 -12.04
N THR A 56 -1.80 17.77 -11.12
CA THR A 56 -1.19 18.79 -10.23
C THR A 56 -0.76 18.19 -8.89
N PRO A 57 0.49 17.73 -8.73
CA PRO A 57 1.13 17.47 -7.45
C PRO A 57 1.50 18.78 -6.75
N LEU A 58 0.65 19.81 -6.87
CA LEU A 58 0.88 21.15 -6.30
C LEU A 58 1.06 21.06 -4.77
N GLY A 59 0.41 20.08 -4.15
CA GLY A 59 0.44 19.83 -2.72
C GLY A 59 1.63 19.01 -2.21
N HIS A 60 2.58 18.59 -3.06
CA HIS A 60 3.79 17.92 -2.56
C HIS A 60 4.65 18.88 -1.74
N GLY A 61 5.15 18.41 -0.61
CA GLY A 61 6.14 19.10 0.21
C GLY A 61 7.59 18.74 -0.16
N PRO A 62 8.57 19.26 0.59
CA PRO A 62 10.00 18.94 0.41
C PRO A 62 10.26 17.43 0.36
N PHE A 63 10.98 16.96 -0.64
CA PHE A 63 11.29 15.54 -0.88
C PHE A 63 10.05 14.66 -1.11
N SER A 64 8.97 15.24 -1.64
CA SER A 64 7.77 14.53 -2.09
C SER A 64 7.20 13.61 -1.01
N HIS A 65 7.29 12.28 -1.19
CA HIS A 65 6.70 11.30 -0.28
C HIS A 65 7.34 11.22 1.12
N LEU A 66 8.54 11.80 1.30
CA LEU A 66 9.12 11.94 2.62
C LEU A 66 8.28 12.87 3.49
N PHE A 67 7.78 13.98 2.92
CA PHE A 67 7.10 15.01 3.69
C PHE A 67 5.77 14.52 4.26
N ASP A 68 4.87 14.01 3.41
CA ASP A 68 3.57 13.50 3.82
C ASP A 68 3.65 12.09 4.44
N GLY A 69 4.61 11.27 4.00
CA GLY A 69 4.74 9.88 4.42
C GLY A 69 5.58 9.66 5.68
N LYS A 70 6.43 10.60 6.08
CA LYS A 70 7.33 10.47 7.25
C LYS A 70 7.36 11.69 8.15
N PHE A 71 7.61 12.89 7.60
CA PHE A 71 7.76 14.10 8.41
C PHE A 71 6.45 14.49 9.11
N ILE A 72 5.37 14.77 8.34
CA ILE A 72 4.08 15.19 8.89
C ILE A 72 3.52 14.18 9.92
N PRO A 73 3.53 12.86 9.68
CA PRO A 73 3.07 11.89 10.69
C PRO A 73 3.88 11.90 11.99
N LYS A 74 5.17 12.28 11.96
CA LYS A 74 6.00 12.38 13.18
C LYS A 74 5.71 13.65 13.98
N VAL A 75 5.54 14.79 13.31
CA VAL A 75 5.31 16.08 13.99
C VAL A 75 3.84 16.36 14.29
N LEU A 76 2.92 15.75 13.53
CA LEU A 76 1.46 15.87 13.66
C LEU A 76 0.77 14.50 13.52
N PRO A 77 0.89 13.60 14.51
CA PRO A 77 0.37 12.22 14.42
C PRO A 77 -1.15 12.12 14.17
N GLU A 78 -1.92 13.06 14.70
CA GLU A 78 -3.38 13.12 14.53
C GLU A 78 -3.82 13.64 13.14
N SER A 79 -2.88 14.17 12.36
CA SER A 79 -3.18 14.72 11.05
C SER A 79 -3.39 13.63 10.02
N LYS A 80 -4.55 13.66 9.36
CA LYS A 80 -4.83 12.84 8.16
C LYS A 80 -4.41 13.54 6.86
N TRP A 81 -3.58 14.58 6.96
CA TRP A 81 -3.15 15.38 5.82
C TRP A 81 -2.39 14.53 4.79
N LYS A 82 -2.63 14.81 3.52
CA LYS A 82 -1.91 14.24 2.37
C LYS A 82 -1.70 15.30 1.31
N HIS A 83 -0.75 15.04 0.41
CA HIS A 83 -0.43 15.94 -0.69
C HIS A 83 -1.63 16.20 -1.63
N GLU A 84 -2.61 15.29 -1.74
CA GLU A 84 -3.81 15.54 -2.54
C GLU A 84 -4.66 16.67 -1.95
N VAL A 85 -4.85 16.70 -0.63
CA VAL A 85 -5.60 17.76 0.08
C VAL A 85 -4.88 19.11 -0.07
N ALA A 86 -3.55 19.12 0.03
CA ALA A 86 -2.79 20.33 -0.22
C ALA A 86 -2.81 20.78 -1.69
N SER A 87 -3.00 19.86 -2.64
CA SER A 87 -3.09 20.21 -4.06
C SER A 87 -4.36 20.99 -4.36
N GLU A 88 -5.46 20.68 -3.68
CA GLU A 88 -6.70 21.47 -3.73
C GLU A 88 -6.49 22.89 -3.18
N MET A 89 -5.92 23.01 -1.98
CA MET A 89 -5.60 24.30 -1.36
C MET A 89 -4.67 25.16 -2.25
N MET A 90 -3.65 24.53 -2.82
CA MET A 90 -2.69 25.22 -3.69
C MET A 90 -3.29 25.61 -5.04
N LEU A 91 -4.24 24.83 -5.56
CA LEU A 91 -4.97 25.17 -6.78
C LEU A 91 -5.84 26.41 -6.58
N ASP A 92 -6.58 26.49 -5.46
CA ASP A 92 -7.37 27.68 -5.11
C ASP A 92 -6.49 28.91 -5.02
N HIS A 93 -5.41 28.81 -4.25
CA HIS A 93 -4.45 29.89 -4.08
C HIS A 93 -3.82 30.34 -5.41
N LEU A 94 -3.44 29.39 -6.27
CA LEU A 94 -2.88 29.67 -7.59
C LEU A 94 -3.90 30.42 -8.46
N ILE A 95 -5.15 29.98 -8.49
CA ILE A 95 -6.20 30.60 -9.29
C ILE A 95 -6.51 32.03 -8.80
N GLU A 96 -6.65 32.19 -7.49
CA GLU A 96 -7.01 33.47 -6.85
C GLU A 96 -5.91 34.52 -7.02
N GLU A 97 -4.66 34.23 -6.64
CA GLU A 97 -3.57 35.21 -6.66
C GLU A 97 -3.20 35.67 -8.08
N ASN A 98 -3.39 34.80 -9.07
CA ASN A 98 -2.98 35.08 -10.44
C ASN A 98 -4.18 35.48 -11.34
N GLY A 99 -5.37 35.67 -10.76
CA GLY A 99 -6.57 36.09 -11.49
C GLY A 99 -6.99 35.12 -12.61
N LEU A 100 -6.68 33.83 -12.47
CA LEU A 100 -6.82 32.87 -13.58
C LEU A 100 -8.27 32.54 -13.91
N MET A 101 -9.23 32.79 -13.01
CA MET A 101 -10.65 32.63 -13.34
C MET A 101 -11.08 33.52 -14.51
N GLU A 102 -10.56 34.74 -14.60
CA GLU A 102 -10.87 35.63 -15.71
C GLU A 102 -10.30 35.08 -17.03
N GLU A 103 -9.13 34.45 -16.97
CA GLU A 103 -8.52 33.79 -18.12
C GLU A 103 -9.27 32.54 -18.54
N MET A 104 -9.69 31.71 -17.58
CA MET A 104 -10.53 30.53 -17.82
C MET A 104 -11.84 30.91 -18.52
N ARG A 105 -12.51 31.97 -18.06
CA ARG A 105 -13.76 32.46 -18.67
C ARG A 105 -13.59 32.91 -20.13
N LYS A 106 -12.42 33.45 -20.52
CA LYS A 106 -12.13 33.80 -21.92
C LYS A 106 -12.14 32.58 -22.84
N TYR A 107 -11.87 31.39 -22.30
CA TYR A 107 -11.92 30.12 -23.03
C TYR A 107 -13.21 29.32 -22.77
N GLY A 108 -14.22 29.95 -22.16
CA GLY A 108 -15.52 29.32 -21.91
C GLY A 108 -15.55 28.34 -20.74
N LEU A 109 -14.58 28.46 -19.82
CA LEU A 109 -14.54 27.67 -18.59
C LEU A 109 -15.10 28.47 -17.41
N ASP A 110 -15.73 27.78 -16.45
CA ASP A 110 -16.40 28.37 -15.29
C ASP A 110 -15.97 27.75 -13.95
N GLU A 111 -16.63 28.14 -12.86
CA GLU A 111 -16.37 27.62 -11.52
C GLU A 111 -16.66 26.11 -11.39
N ASN A 112 -17.58 25.56 -12.18
CA ASN A 112 -17.84 24.12 -12.20
C ASN A 112 -16.65 23.35 -12.76
N ASP A 113 -15.86 23.96 -13.66
CA ASP A 113 -14.62 23.36 -14.17
C ASP A 113 -13.53 23.32 -13.10
N VAL A 114 -13.47 24.30 -12.21
CA VAL A 114 -12.57 24.25 -11.05
C VAL A 114 -12.96 23.12 -10.11
N ILE A 115 -14.26 22.97 -9.82
CA ILE A 115 -14.78 21.85 -9.02
C ILE A 115 -14.39 20.52 -9.69
N PHE A 116 -14.59 20.41 -11.00
CA PHE A 116 -14.22 19.22 -11.76
C PHE A 116 -12.71 18.91 -11.66
N ILE A 117 -11.84 19.92 -11.81
CA ILE A 117 -10.38 19.74 -11.69
C ILE A 117 -10.00 19.25 -10.29
N LYS A 118 -10.58 19.83 -9.24
CA LYS A 118 -10.35 19.37 -7.85
C LYS A 118 -10.76 17.91 -7.65
N GLU A 119 -11.93 17.55 -8.17
CA GLU A 119 -12.45 16.18 -8.09
C GLU A 119 -11.60 15.18 -8.87
N LEU A 120 -10.96 15.58 -9.98
CA LEU A 120 -10.01 14.74 -10.70
C LEU A 120 -8.77 14.39 -9.86
N ILE A 121 -8.38 15.26 -8.92
CA ILE A 121 -7.19 15.09 -8.08
C ILE A 121 -7.52 14.29 -6.82
N VAL A 122 -8.48 14.81 -6.03
CA VAL A 122 -8.78 14.32 -4.68
C VAL A 122 -9.88 13.27 -4.68
N GLY A 123 -10.80 13.33 -5.64
CA GLY A 123 -12.08 12.63 -5.62
C GLY A 123 -13.23 13.52 -5.14
N PRO A 124 -14.45 12.98 -4.95
CA PRO A 124 -15.60 13.77 -4.54
C PRO A 124 -15.41 14.28 -3.11
N ALA A 125 -15.85 15.51 -2.85
CA ALA A 125 -15.78 16.12 -1.52
C ALA A 125 -16.61 15.31 -0.52
N LYS A 126 -15.98 14.83 0.54
CA LYS A 126 -16.67 14.15 1.66
C LYS A 126 -17.00 15.18 2.73
N ASN A 127 -18.27 15.26 3.14
CA ASN A 127 -18.67 16.14 4.24
C ASN A 127 -17.99 15.67 5.55
N ALA A 128 -17.38 16.60 6.28
CA ALA A 128 -16.62 16.31 7.50
C ALA A 128 -17.48 15.83 8.69
N ASP A 129 -18.79 16.07 8.64
CA ASP A 129 -19.75 15.77 9.72
C ASP A 129 -20.63 14.54 9.48
N GLU A 130 -20.42 13.81 8.38
CA GLU A 130 -21.12 12.55 8.17
C GLU A 130 -20.37 11.44 8.90
N THR A 131 -20.96 10.94 10.00
CA THR A 131 -20.74 9.54 10.41
C THR A 131 -20.85 8.65 9.19
N PRO A 132 -20.17 7.49 9.11
CA PRO A 132 -20.40 6.54 8.04
C PRO A 132 -21.81 5.95 8.19
N THR A 133 -22.83 6.75 7.88
CA THR A 133 -24.09 6.25 7.38
C THR A 133 -23.70 5.41 6.18
N THR A 134 -24.13 4.16 6.21
CA THR A 134 -24.00 3.22 5.10
C THR A 134 -24.26 4.00 3.81
N PRO A 135 -23.28 4.11 2.88
CA PRO A 135 -23.48 4.90 1.68
C PRO A 135 -24.78 4.42 1.04
N THR A 136 -25.78 5.30 0.95
CA THR A 136 -26.93 5.04 0.11
C THR A 136 -26.34 4.98 -1.30
N ARG A 137 -26.07 3.76 -1.75
CA ARG A 137 -25.15 3.36 -2.81
C ARG A 137 -25.61 3.78 -4.22
N HIS A 138 -26.48 4.78 -4.28
CA HIS A 138 -27.40 5.09 -5.36
C HIS A 138 -27.12 6.41 -6.08
N ASP A 139 -26.33 7.33 -5.49
CA ASP A 139 -26.18 8.68 -6.05
C ASP A 139 -24.78 8.96 -6.60
N TRP A 140 -24.75 9.65 -7.73
CA TRP A 140 -23.53 10.16 -8.36
C TRP A 140 -22.93 11.28 -7.49
N GLU A 141 -21.83 10.99 -6.81
CA GLU A 141 -21.22 11.85 -5.78
C GLU A 141 -20.48 13.09 -6.34
N TYR A 142 -20.16 13.08 -7.65
CA TYR A 142 -19.39 14.15 -8.28
C TYR A 142 -20.31 15.30 -8.76
N LYS A 143 -19.87 16.53 -8.55
CA LYS A 143 -20.58 17.76 -8.89
C LYS A 143 -20.06 18.40 -10.17
N GLY A 144 -18.76 18.28 -10.44
CA GLY A 144 -18.12 18.97 -11.57
C GLY A 144 -18.61 18.50 -12.94
N ARG A 145 -19.00 17.23 -13.06
CA ARG A 145 -19.56 16.64 -14.29
C ARG A 145 -20.64 15.60 -13.99
N PRO A 146 -21.62 15.42 -14.88
CA PRO A 146 -22.66 14.40 -14.72
C PRO A 146 -22.12 12.98 -14.96
N VAL A 147 -22.85 11.97 -14.49
CA VAL A 147 -22.52 10.54 -14.66
C VAL A 147 -22.29 10.11 -16.12
N SER A 148 -22.91 10.78 -17.09
CA SER A 148 -22.68 10.54 -18.52
C SER A 148 -21.25 10.86 -18.97
N LYS A 149 -20.48 11.58 -18.15
CA LYS A 149 -19.07 11.95 -18.33
C LYS A 149 -18.16 11.29 -17.31
N SER A 150 -18.61 10.23 -16.64
CA SER A 150 -17.85 9.55 -15.58
C SER A 150 -16.46 9.06 -16.01
N PHE A 151 -16.30 8.66 -17.27
CA PHE A 151 -15.02 8.22 -17.84
C PHE A 151 -13.91 9.28 -17.76
N LEU A 152 -14.25 10.57 -17.63
CA LEU A 152 -13.24 11.62 -17.47
C LEU A 152 -12.49 11.50 -16.13
N TYR A 153 -13.16 11.03 -15.08
CA TYR A 153 -12.56 10.81 -13.75
C TYR A 153 -11.62 9.60 -13.72
N GLU A 154 -11.53 8.84 -14.81
CA GLU A 154 -10.66 7.68 -14.95
C GLU A 154 -9.33 8.01 -15.67
N ILE A 155 -9.13 9.27 -16.08
CA ILE A 155 -7.95 9.72 -16.85
C ILE A 155 -6.79 10.14 -15.95
N VAL A 156 -7.03 11.08 -15.04
CA VAL A 156 -6.00 11.76 -14.22
C VAL A 156 -5.57 10.92 -13.03
N ALA A 157 -6.52 10.54 -12.17
CA ALA A 157 -6.28 9.71 -11.00
C ALA A 157 -7.38 8.66 -10.87
N ASN A 158 -7.17 7.51 -11.48
CA ASN A 158 -8.18 6.46 -11.58
C ASN A 158 -8.28 5.69 -10.27
N LYS A 159 -9.11 6.16 -9.33
CA LYS A 159 -9.32 5.47 -8.04
C LYS A 159 -9.98 4.10 -8.20
N GLY A 160 -10.66 3.88 -9.32
CA GLY A 160 -11.26 2.61 -9.72
C GLY A 160 -10.19 1.59 -10.05
N THR A 161 -9.57 1.63 -11.22
CA THR A 161 -8.62 0.58 -11.67
C THR A 161 -7.17 0.85 -11.28
N GLY A 162 -6.82 2.10 -10.97
CA GLY A 162 -5.44 2.53 -10.84
C GLY A 162 -4.71 2.67 -12.17
N VAL A 163 -5.37 2.56 -13.32
CA VAL A 163 -4.79 2.79 -14.65
C VAL A 163 -5.08 4.24 -15.05
N ASP A 164 -4.06 5.10 -15.01
CA ASP A 164 -4.17 6.54 -15.25
C ASP A 164 -2.89 7.11 -15.88
N VAL A 165 -3.01 8.32 -16.44
CA VAL A 165 -1.92 9.01 -17.13
C VAL A 165 -0.77 9.42 -16.21
N ASP A 166 -1.03 9.59 -14.91
CA ASP A 166 0.02 9.87 -13.92
C ASP A 166 1.05 8.74 -13.87
N LYS A 167 0.57 7.49 -13.80
CA LYS A 167 1.41 6.29 -13.84
C LYS A 167 2.20 6.16 -15.12
N TRP A 168 1.58 6.46 -16.25
CA TRP A 168 2.24 6.33 -17.54
C TRP A 168 3.43 7.29 -17.67
N ASP A 169 3.27 8.53 -17.21
CA ASP A 169 4.37 9.50 -17.20
C ASP A 169 5.48 9.08 -16.23
N TYR A 170 5.17 8.82 -14.95
CA TYR A 170 6.25 8.54 -14.01
C TYR A 170 6.93 7.20 -14.29
N PHE A 171 6.23 6.18 -14.81
CA PHE A 171 6.92 4.96 -15.24
C PHE A 171 7.90 5.23 -16.36
N ALA A 172 7.50 5.95 -17.41
CA ALA A 172 8.40 6.25 -18.52
C ALA A 172 9.56 7.14 -18.07
N ARG A 173 9.27 8.16 -17.28
CA ARG A 173 10.24 9.16 -16.81
C ARG A 173 11.21 8.60 -15.76
N ASP A 174 10.72 7.87 -14.77
CA ASP A 174 11.57 7.23 -13.77
C ASP A 174 12.44 6.16 -14.42
N CYS A 175 11.88 5.32 -15.30
CA CYS A 175 12.65 4.36 -16.08
C CYS A 175 13.76 5.03 -16.90
N HIS A 176 13.42 6.11 -17.63
CA HIS A 176 14.38 6.87 -18.44
C HIS A 176 15.55 7.37 -17.60
N HIS A 177 15.27 8.02 -16.48
CA HIS A 177 16.34 8.55 -15.64
C HIS A 177 17.09 7.42 -14.92
N LEU A 178 16.39 6.46 -14.31
CA LEU A 178 17.00 5.36 -13.53
C LEU A 178 17.76 4.34 -14.38
N GLY A 179 17.68 4.41 -15.71
CA GLY A 179 18.28 3.42 -16.61
C GLY A 179 17.61 2.05 -16.48
N ILE A 180 16.33 2.04 -16.14
CA ILE A 180 15.51 0.84 -15.99
C ILE A 180 14.59 0.74 -17.21
N PRO A 181 14.43 -0.42 -17.85
CA PRO A 181 13.50 -0.55 -18.97
C PRO A 181 12.04 -0.45 -18.50
N ASN A 182 11.25 0.37 -19.19
CA ASN A 182 9.79 0.40 -19.06
C ASN A 182 9.18 -0.62 -20.03
N SER A 183 8.43 -1.60 -19.53
CA SER A 183 7.78 -2.61 -20.37
C SER A 183 6.37 -2.22 -20.82
N PHE A 184 5.77 -1.16 -20.28
CA PHE A 184 4.42 -0.74 -20.65
C PHE A 184 4.39 0.03 -21.97
N ASP A 185 3.63 -0.47 -22.94
CA ASP A 185 3.43 0.21 -24.23
C ASP A 185 2.16 1.08 -24.21
N LEU A 186 2.40 2.37 -23.95
CA LEU A 186 1.36 3.39 -23.88
C LEU A 186 0.64 3.59 -25.23
N TRP A 187 1.38 3.69 -26.33
CA TRP A 187 0.80 4.02 -27.64
C TRP A 187 -0.09 2.89 -28.15
N ARG A 188 0.33 1.65 -27.90
CA ARG A 188 -0.49 0.48 -28.15
C ARG A 188 -1.75 0.49 -27.28
N TYR A 189 -1.63 0.78 -25.98
CA TYR A 189 -2.78 0.87 -25.08
C TYR A 189 -3.78 1.91 -25.61
N MET A 190 -3.33 3.12 -25.92
CA MET A 190 -4.15 4.22 -26.44
C MET A 190 -4.87 3.87 -27.75
N THR A 191 -4.26 3.05 -28.61
CA THR A 191 -4.89 2.57 -29.85
C THR A 191 -6.14 1.71 -29.60
N PHE A 192 -6.22 1.05 -28.44
CA PHE A 192 -7.29 0.12 -28.08
C PHE A 192 -8.23 0.62 -26.99
N VAL A 193 -8.11 1.89 -26.57
CA VAL A 193 -9.03 2.47 -25.57
C VAL A 193 -10.36 2.85 -26.24
N ARG A 194 -11.47 2.51 -25.57
CA ARG A 194 -12.83 2.95 -25.91
C ARG A 194 -13.57 3.39 -24.65
N VAL A 195 -14.60 4.22 -24.82
CA VAL A 195 -15.55 4.55 -23.75
C VAL A 195 -16.82 3.74 -24.00
N ILE A 196 -17.19 2.89 -23.04
CA ILE A 196 -18.35 1.99 -23.17
C ILE A 196 -19.30 2.22 -22.00
N GLU A 197 -20.61 2.13 -22.25
CA GLU A 197 -21.63 2.19 -21.21
C GLU A 197 -21.63 0.88 -20.42
N VAL A 198 -21.57 0.99 -19.10
CA VAL A 198 -21.54 -0.15 -18.18
C VAL A 198 -22.68 -0.05 -17.18
N ASP A 199 -23.38 -1.16 -17.01
CA ASP A 199 -24.38 -1.33 -15.96
C ASP A 199 -23.66 -1.53 -14.62
N MET A 200 -23.97 -0.69 -13.64
CA MET A 200 -23.52 -0.86 -12.26
C MET A 200 -24.53 -1.73 -11.54
N THR A 201 -24.15 -2.97 -11.23
CA THR A 201 -25.02 -3.94 -10.59
C THR A 201 -24.73 -4.06 -9.09
N TYR A 202 -25.78 -4.11 -8.27
CA TYR A 202 -25.72 -4.44 -6.85
C TYR A 202 -26.77 -5.52 -6.56
N GLU A 203 -26.37 -6.61 -5.89
CA GLU A 203 -27.27 -7.76 -5.63
C GLU A 203 -28.05 -8.19 -6.89
N ASP A 204 -27.34 -8.29 -8.02
CA ASP A 204 -27.86 -8.66 -9.35
C ASP A 204 -28.91 -7.71 -9.95
N GLN A 205 -29.12 -6.52 -9.38
CA GLN A 205 -29.96 -5.46 -9.94
C GLN A 205 -29.11 -4.33 -10.52
N VAL A 206 -29.47 -3.84 -11.72
CA VAL A 206 -28.84 -2.65 -12.31
C VAL A 206 -29.29 -1.41 -11.55
N VAL A 207 -28.35 -0.80 -10.82
CA VAL A 207 -28.60 0.38 -9.99
C VAL A 207 -28.57 1.65 -10.82
N HIS A 208 -27.55 1.81 -11.65
CA HIS A 208 -27.43 2.93 -12.59
C HIS A 208 -26.46 2.58 -13.73
N ARG A 209 -26.46 3.38 -14.80
CA ARG A 209 -25.50 3.27 -15.89
C ARG A 209 -24.44 4.35 -15.81
N ARG A 210 -23.21 4.01 -16.18
CA ARG A 210 -22.10 4.97 -16.28
C ARG A 210 -21.26 4.69 -17.51
N ARG A 211 -20.47 5.65 -17.96
CA ARG A 211 -19.50 5.44 -19.05
C ARG A 211 -18.11 5.21 -18.47
N GLN A 212 -17.46 4.13 -18.87
CA GLN A 212 -16.16 3.73 -18.35
C GLN A 212 -15.14 3.54 -19.48
N ILE A 213 -13.88 3.88 -19.21
CA ILE A 213 -12.74 3.57 -20.07
C ILE A 213 -12.55 2.05 -20.07
N CYS A 214 -12.67 1.46 -21.25
CA CYS A 214 -12.47 0.04 -21.52
C CYS A 214 -11.35 -0.14 -22.54
N THR A 215 -10.63 -1.25 -22.46
CA THR A 215 -9.59 -1.59 -23.45
C THR A 215 -9.86 -2.94 -24.09
N ARG A 216 -9.18 -3.25 -25.19
CA ARG A 216 -9.37 -4.54 -25.86
C ARG A 216 -8.84 -5.67 -24.98
N ASN A 217 -9.57 -6.77 -24.86
CA ASN A 217 -9.22 -7.91 -23.99
C ASN A 217 -7.77 -8.42 -24.18
N LYS A 218 -7.24 -8.42 -25.41
CA LYS A 218 -5.86 -8.81 -25.71
C LYS A 218 -4.78 -7.92 -25.05
N GLU A 219 -5.14 -6.74 -24.56
CA GLU A 219 -4.23 -5.81 -23.87
C GLU A 219 -4.11 -6.11 -22.36
N VAL A 220 -4.82 -7.13 -21.85
CA VAL A 220 -4.76 -7.49 -20.42
C VAL A 220 -3.33 -7.72 -19.92
N ASN A 221 -2.47 -8.35 -20.73
CA ASN A 221 -1.06 -8.57 -20.39
C ASN A 221 -0.26 -7.27 -20.33
N ASN A 222 -0.50 -6.32 -21.25
CA ASN A 222 0.13 -5.00 -21.23
C ASN A 222 -0.21 -4.24 -19.93
N ILE A 223 -1.43 -4.38 -19.42
CA ILE A 223 -1.81 -3.79 -18.11
C ILE A 223 -1.12 -4.53 -16.95
N TYR A 224 -0.99 -5.86 -16.99
CA TYR A 224 -0.19 -6.57 -15.98
C TYR A 224 1.29 -6.15 -16.00
N GLU A 225 1.87 -5.94 -17.19
CA GLU A 225 3.23 -5.42 -17.36
C GLU A 225 3.39 -4.01 -16.77
N MET A 226 2.35 -3.17 -16.86
CA MET A 226 2.31 -1.86 -16.20
C MET A 226 2.45 -1.99 -14.67
N PHE A 227 1.64 -2.86 -14.04
CA PHE A 227 1.71 -3.04 -12.59
C PHE A 227 2.96 -3.81 -12.14
N HIS A 228 3.50 -4.68 -12.99
CA HIS A 228 4.80 -5.29 -12.79
C HIS A 228 5.92 -4.23 -12.78
N THR A 229 5.91 -3.31 -13.75
CA THR A 229 6.84 -2.17 -13.82
C THR A 229 6.77 -1.34 -12.55
N ARG A 230 5.56 -1.03 -12.06
CA ARG A 230 5.38 -0.36 -10.77
C ARG A 230 6.07 -1.10 -9.63
N SER A 231 5.78 -2.38 -9.46
CA SER A 231 6.36 -3.20 -8.39
C SER A 231 7.89 -3.23 -8.45
N MET A 232 8.43 -3.33 -9.67
CA MET A 232 9.86 -3.32 -9.93
C MET A 232 10.51 -1.97 -9.60
N LEU A 233 9.91 -0.84 -9.97
CA LEU A 233 10.39 0.50 -9.61
C LEU A 233 10.39 0.71 -8.10
N HIS A 234 9.33 0.28 -7.41
CA HIS A 234 9.29 0.30 -5.94
C HIS A 234 10.44 -0.53 -5.32
N ARG A 235 10.70 -1.74 -5.82
CA ARG A 235 11.75 -2.62 -5.31
C ARG A 235 13.17 -2.09 -5.55
N LYS A 236 13.43 -1.60 -6.76
CA LYS A 236 14.79 -1.23 -7.18
C LYS A 236 15.16 0.21 -6.81
N ALA A 237 14.18 1.12 -6.79
CA ALA A 237 14.41 2.55 -6.59
C ALA A 237 13.68 3.08 -5.36
N TYR A 238 12.35 3.22 -5.42
CA TYR A 238 11.62 4.05 -4.43
C TYR A 238 11.75 3.56 -2.99
N GLN A 239 11.81 2.23 -2.81
CA GLN A 239 12.01 1.62 -1.50
C GLN A 239 13.37 0.92 -1.43
N HIS A 240 14.40 1.45 -2.09
CA HIS A 240 15.75 0.95 -1.92
C HIS A 240 16.22 1.17 -0.48
N LYS A 241 16.85 0.17 0.14
CA LYS A 241 17.22 0.19 1.57
C LYS A 241 18.00 1.44 1.98
N THR A 242 18.97 1.87 1.18
CA THR A 242 19.79 3.04 1.51
C THR A 242 19.04 4.36 1.29
N ILE A 243 18.07 4.39 0.37
CA ILE A 243 17.19 5.55 0.19
C ILE A 243 16.31 5.70 1.43
N ASN A 244 15.66 4.63 1.86
CA ASN A 244 14.81 4.66 3.06
C ASN A 244 15.57 5.13 4.31
N ILE A 245 16.84 4.74 4.45
CA ILE A 245 17.73 5.18 5.55
C ILE A 245 18.03 6.68 5.46
N ILE A 246 18.38 7.19 4.27
CA ILE A 246 18.64 8.62 4.06
C ILE A 246 17.39 9.43 4.36
N GLU A 247 16.24 9.00 3.87
CA GLU A 247 14.97 9.67 4.13
C GLU A 247 14.64 9.70 5.63
N GLU A 248 14.98 8.64 6.37
CA GLU A 248 14.83 8.59 7.82
C GLU A 248 15.71 9.65 8.52
N MET A 249 16.98 9.72 8.13
CA MET A 249 17.91 10.75 8.63
C MET A 249 17.46 12.17 8.28
N ILE A 250 17.02 12.41 7.05
CA ILE A 250 16.49 13.70 6.63
C ILE A 250 15.24 14.04 7.42
N THR A 251 14.34 13.07 7.65
CA THR A 251 13.14 13.28 8.46
C THR A 251 13.51 13.72 9.87
N GLU A 252 14.51 13.09 10.50
CA GLU A 252 14.98 13.49 11.83
C GLU A 252 15.59 14.89 11.85
N ALA A 253 16.36 15.25 10.82
CA ALA A 253 16.88 16.62 10.69
C ALA A 253 15.73 17.64 10.55
N LEU A 254 14.69 17.34 9.76
CA LEU A 254 13.53 18.21 9.61
C LEU A 254 12.73 18.32 10.91
N VAL A 255 12.53 17.22 11.65
CA VAL A 255 11.87 17.22 12.96
C VAL A 255 12.64 18.09 13.95
N ALA A 256 13.97 17.94 14.02
CA ALA A 256 14.82 18.76 14.89
C ALA A 256 14.84 20.24 14.49
N ALA A 257 14.52 20.57 13.24
CA ALA A 257 14.48 21.95 12.75
C ALA A 257 13.10 22.61 12.80
N ASP A 258 12.01 21.86 13.01
CA ASP A 258 10.63 22.36 12.84
C ASP A 258 10.27 23.52 13.78
N ASP A 259 10.80 23.50 15.00
CA ASP A 259 10.54 24.53 16.01
C ASP A 259 11.35 25.82 15.79
N HIS A 260 12.38 25.77 14.94
CA HIS A 260 13.37 26.85 14.79
C HIS A 260 13.38 27.47 13.39
N LEU A 261 13.12 26.67 12.35
CA LEU A 261 13.04 27.16 10.98
C LEU A 261 11.63 27.64 10.66
N LEU A 262 11.43 28.95 10.71
CA LEU A 262 10.14 29.56 10.41
C LEU A 262 10.06 30.06 8.97
N ILE A 263 8.95 29.74 8.32
CA ILE A 263 8.63 30.11 6.95
C ILE A 263 7.70 31.31 6.97
N PRO A 264 8.05 32.41 6.28
CA PRO A 264 7.14 33.55 6.19
C PRO A 264 5.96 33.21 5.28
N GLY A 265 4.76 33.30 5.83
CA GLY A 265 3.48 33.04 5.21
C GLY A 265 2.70 34.32 4.88
N LYS A 266 1.38 34.23 4.96
CA LYS A 266 0.48 35.34 4.68
C LYS A 266 0.71 36.49 5.67
N ASP A 267 0.61 37.73 5.18
CA ASP A 267 0.80 38.96 5.97
C ASP A 267 2.15 39.08 6.70
N GLY A 268 3.14 38.27 6.31
CA GLY A 268 4.45 38.22 6.94
C GLY A 268 4.51 37.38 8.22
N GLU A 269 3.43 36.71 8.61
CA GLU A 269 3.42 35.80 9.75
C GLU A 269 4.40 34.65 9.52
N LYS A 270 5.18 34.30 10.55
CA LYS A 270 6.18 33.26 10.47
C LYS A 270 5.62 31.96 11.06
N VAL A 271 5.51 30.92 10.24
CA VAL A 271 4.95 29.62 10.64
C VAL A 271 5.99 28.51 10.57
N LYS A 272 5.83 27.47 11.41
CA LYS A 272 6.67 26.26 11.36
C LYS A 272 6.47 25.50 10.04
N MET A 273 7.43 24.66 9.67
CA MET A 273 7.30 23.81 8.47
C MET A 273 6.07 22.89 8.57
N SER A 274 5.83 22.31 9.74
CA SER A 274 4.66 21.46 10.03
C SER A 274 3.33 22.20 9.95
N ARG A 275 3.33 23.54 10.08
CA ARG A 275 2.13 24.38 10.02
C ARG A 275 1.93 25.05 8.66
N ALA A 276 2.98 25.15 7.85
CA ALA A 276 2.90 25.68 6.49
C ALA A 276 1.90 24.91 5.60
N ILE A 277 1.59 23.65 5.91
CA ILE A 277 0.56 22.88 5.19
C ILE A 277 -0.86 23.48 5.25
N LYS A 278 -1.09 24.48 6.11
CA LYS A 278 -2.35 25.22 6.26
C LYS A 278 -2.29 26.66 5.74
N ASP A 279 -1.12 27.12 5.30
CA ASP A 279 -0.90 28.46 4.76
C ASP A 279 -0.32 28.31 3.35
N PRO A 280 -1.11 28.56 2.29
CA PRO A 280 -0.65 28.33 0.92
C PRO A 280 0.49 29.29 0.50
N VAL A 281 0.62 30.48 1.12
CA VAL A 281 1.73 31.40 0.88
C VAL A 281 3.02 30.84 1.46
N ALA A 282 2.96 30.36 2.71
CA ALA A 282 4.11 29.70 3.35
C ALA A 282 4.48 28.40 2.60
N PHE A 283 3.48 27.60 2.24
CA PHE A 283 3.68 26.34 1.52
C PHE A 283 4.32 26.55 0.15
N THR A 284 3.98 27.66 -0.54
CA THR A 284 4.60 28.05 -1.82
C THR A 284 6.12 28.20 -1.69
N ARG A 285 6.61 28.64 -0.53
CA ARG A 285 8.04 28.86 -0.26
C ARG A 285 8.75 27.61 0.28
N LEU A 286 8.00 26.63 0.76
CA LEU A 286 8.53 25.41 1.35
C LEU A 286 8.92 24.38 0.28
N THR A 287 10.21 24.24 0.00
CA THR A 287 10.76 23.34 -1.04
C THR A 287 11.97 22.55 -0.52
N ASP A 288 12.64 21.76 -1.35
CA ASP A 288 13.86 21.01 -0.95
C ASP A 288 14.99 21.94 -0.48
N GLN A 289 14.93 23.23 -0.82
CA GLN A 289 15.85 24.26 -0.32
C GLN A 289 15.87 24.38 1.20
N VAL A 290 14.85 23.85 1.89
CA VAL A 290 14.79 23.76 3.34
C VAL A 290 16.06 23.16 3.96
N LEU A 291 16.71 22.19 3.29
CA LEU A 291 17.95 21.62 3.79
C LEU A 291 19.11 22.61 3.72
N GLN A 292 19.22 23.37 2.62
CA GLN A 292 20.22 24.43 2.49
C GLN A 292 19.98 25.54 3.53
N GLN A 293 18.71 25.88 3.80
CA GLN A 293 18.36 26.86 4.84
C GLN A 293 18.80 26.40 6.24
N ILE A 294 18.61 25.11 6.58
CA ILE A 294 19.10 24.54 7.84
C ILE A 294 20.63 24.60 7.91
N GLN A 295 21.30 24.20 6.83
CA GLN A 295 22.76 24.11 6.77
C GLN A 295 23.44 25.48 6.87
N LEU A 296 22.88 26.50 6.22
CA LEU A 296 23.45 27.85 6.14
C LEU A 296 23.01 28.77 7.28
N SER A 297 22.06 28.36 8.12
CA SER A 297 21.62 29.17 9.26
C SER A 297 22.72 29.32 10.30
N ASP A 298 22.79 30.46 10.99
CA ASP A 298 23.67 30.67 12.15
C ASP A 298 22.99 30.31 13.49
N ASP A 299 21.72 29.89 13.47
CA ASP A 299 20.98 29.55 14.69
C ASP A 299 21.59 28.30 15.37
N PRO A 300 22.04 28.41 16.65
CA PRO A 300 22.60 27.28 17.38
C PRO A 300 21.55 26.20 17.66
N ASN A 301 20.26 26.52 17.71
CA ASN A 301 19.19 25.54 17.93
C ASN A 301 19.05 24.56 16.74
N LEU A 302 19.57 24.92 15.56
CA LEU A 302 19.58 24.03 14.40
C LEU A 302 20.79 23.09 14.36
N GLN A 303 21.67 23.09 15.38
CA GLN A 303 22.91 22.30 15.35
C GLN A 303 22.66 20.80 15.22
N GLN A 304 21.66 20.25 15.93
CA GLN A 304 21.31 18.84 15.82
C GLN A 304 20.91 18.45 14.38
N ALA A 305 20.08 19.27 13.73
CA ALA A 305 19.67 19.05 12.36
C ALA A 305 20.88 19.13 11.40
N LYS A 306 21.75 20.13 11.57
CA LYS A 306 22.99 20.30 10.80
C LYS A 306 23.91 19.09 10.93
N ASP A 307 24.09 18.56 12.14
CA ASP A 307 24.96 17.40 12.38
C ASP A 307 24.44 16.14 11.66
N ILE A 308 23.13 15.93 11.65
CA ILE A 308 22.49 14.82 10.92
C ILE A 308 22.70 15.00 9.41
N LEU A 309 22.46 16.19 8.87
CA LEU A 309 22.67 16.47 7.44
C LEU A 309 24.14 16.31 7.03
N ALA A 310 25.09 16.77 7.86
CA ALA A 310 26.52 16.59 7.62
C ALA A 310 26.91 15.09 7.60
N LYS A 311 26.26 14.24 8.40
CA LYS A 311 26.44 12.78 8.33
C LYS A 311 25.94 12.23 7.00
N VAL A 312 24.78 12.68 6.51
CA VAL A 312 24.23 12.27 5.21
C VAL A 312 25.19 12.64 4.07
N GLU A 313 25.69 13.88 4.06
CA GLU A 313 26.64 14.37 3.05
C GLU A 313 27.96 13.62 3.05
N LYS A 314 28.52 13.36 4.25
CA LYS A 314 29.76 12.58 4.42
C LYS A 314 29.56 11.08 4.29
N ARG A 315 28.37 10.63 3.89
CA ARG A 315 27.99 9.22 3.73
C ARG A 315 28.12 8.37 5.02
N ARG A 316 28.07 9.02 6.18
CA ARG A 316 28.01 8.37 7.50
C ARG A 316 26.57 8.03 7.85
N LEU A 317 25.99 7.15 7.04
CA LEU A 317 24.60 6.72 7.17
C LEU A 317 24.41 5.70 8.29
N TYR A 318 23.20 5.62 8.83
CA TYR A 318 22.78 4.49 9.66
C TYR A 318 22.98 3.16 8.93
N LYS A 319 23.23 2.11 9.70
CA LYS A 319 23.67 0.82 9.17
C LYS A 319 22.50 -0.14 9.07
N HIS A 320 22.27 -0.65 7.87
CA HIS A 320 21.34 -1.74 7.66
C HIS A 320 21.87 -3.00 8.35
N VAL A 321 21.09 -3.55 9.29
CA VAL A 321 21.42 -4.75 10.06
C VAL A 321 20.92 -5.99 9.32
N GLY A 322 19.62 -6.03 9.03
CA GLY A 322 18.98 -7.22 8.49
C GLY A 322 17.62 -6.92 7.85
N GLN A 323 17.11 -7.90 7.10
CA GLN A 323 15.80 -7.83 6.45
C GLN A 323 15.09 -9.19 6.53
N THR A 324 13.79 -9.16 6.82
CA THR A 324 12.90 -10.34 6.75
C THR A 324 11.58 -9.99 6.07
N GLN A 325 10.74 -10.98 5.79
CA GLN A 325 9.39 -10.79 5.24
C GLN A 325 8.35 -10.77 6.36
N ALA A 326 7.35 -9.92 6.21
CA ALA A 326 6.21 -9.91 7.11
C ALA A 326 5.24 -11.04 6.73
N GLN A 327 4.87 -11.87 7.71
CA GLN A 327 3.90 -12.96 7.52
C GLN A 327 2.46 -12.47 7.55
N LYS A 328 2.21 -11.34 8.22
CA LYS A 328 0.90 -10.70 8.32
C LYS A 328 0.99 -9.26 7.83
N PRO A 329 -0.12 -8.68 7.34
CA PRO A 329 -0.14 -7.26 6.99
C PRO A 329 0.25 -6.40 8.19
N LEU A 330 1.27 -5.55 8.00
CA LEU A 330 1.76 -4.59 8.98
C LEU A 330 1.43 -3.16 8.57
N THR A 331 1.29 -2.30 9.56
CA THR A 331 1.21 -0.85 9.44
C THR A 331 2.55 -0.21 9.83
N LYS A 332 2.77 1.06 9.49
CA LYS A 332 3.99 1.76 9.93
C LYS A 332 4.12 1.84 11.47
N ALA A 333 3.00 1.90 12.19
CA ALA A 333 2.96 1.95 13.65
C ALA A 333 3.49 0.65 14.30
N ASP A 334 3.40 -0.48 13.60
CA ASP A 334 3.96 -1.75 14.07
C ASP A 334 5.48 -1.72 14.22
N GLY A 335 6.18 -0.78 13.58
CA GLY A 335 7.63 -0.66 13.68
C GLY A 335 8.11 -0.48 15.13
N ALA A 336 7.44 0.35 15.93
CA ALA A 336 7.78 0.56 17.33
C ALA A 336 7.58 -0.73 18.15
N ARG A 337 6.44 -1.40 17.98
CA ARG A 337 6.14 -2.68 18.64
C ARG A 337 7.20 -3.74 18.29
N ILE A 338 7.54 -3.87 17.01
CA ILE A 338 8.56 -4.83 16.55
C ILE A 338 9.93 -4.48 17.15
N CYS A 339 10.27 -3.19 17.25
CA CYS A 339 11.51 -2.75 17.88
C CYS A 339 11.55 -3.20 19.36
N SER A 340 10.48 -2.95 20.12
CA SER A 340 10.37 -3.39 21.51
C SER A 340 10.46 -4.91 21.66
N GLU A 341 9.74 -5.66 20.81
CA GLU A 341 9.81 -7.14 20.77
C GLU A 341 11.23 -7.63 20.49
N MET A 342 11.95 -6.96 19.59
CA MET A 342 13.30 -7.33 19.20
C MET A 342 14.29 -7.07 20.35
N ILE A 343 14.23 -5.91 21.00
CA ILE A 343 15.08 -5.58 22.16
C ILE A 343 14.78 -6.53 23.34
N ASN A 344 13.53 -6.90 23.55
CA ASN A 344 13.13 -7.84 24.61
C ASN A 344 13.42 -9.32 24.29
N SER A 345 13.90 -9.63 23.07
CA SER A 345 14.15 -11.01 22.65
C SER A 345 15.42 -11.63 23.27
N LEU A 346 16.33 -10.78 23.79
CA LEU A 346 17.56 -11.18 24.47
C LEU A 346 17.61 -10.61 25.88
N SER A 347 18.03 -11.44 26.83
CA SER A 347 18.27 -11.01 28.20
C SER A 347 19.65 -10.32 28.33
N PRO A 348 19.88 -9.48 29.35
CA PRO A 348 21.20 -8.95 29.66
C PRO A 348 22.27 -10.05 29.81
N ASP A 349 21.91 -11.18 30.43
CA ASP A 349 22.80 -12.33 30.61
C ASP A 349 23.25 -12.95 29.26
N ASP A 350 22.36 -12.98 28.25
CA ASP A 350 22.70 -13.46 26.92
C ASP A 350 23.72 -12.56 26.22
N LEU A 351 23.63 -11.25 26.44
CA LEU A 351 24.54 -10.25 25.87
C LEU A 351 25.89 -10.28 26.56
N GLU A 352 25.91 -10.38 27.89
CA GLU A 352 27.15 -10.52 28.66
C GLU A 352 27.92 -11.79 28.28
N ARG A 353 27.22 -12.93 28.13
CA ARG A 353 27.81 -14.19 27.68
C ARG A 353 28.51 -14.05 26.32
N ASP A 354 27.91 -13.29 25.41
CA ASP A 354 28.41 -13.11 24.05
C ASP A 354 29.36 -11.88 23.94
N GLY A 355 29.59 -11.14 25.03
CA GLY A 355 30.47 -9.96 25.08
C GLY A 355 29.92 -8.75 24.30
N LEU A 356 28.60 -8.62 24.20
CA LEU A 356 27.91 -7.63 23.38
C LEU A 356 27.32 -6.49 24.23
N PRO A 357 27.33 -5.23 23.73
CA PRO A 357 26.68 -4.13 24.43
C PRO A 357 25.14 -4.26 24.39
N SER A 358 24.48 -3.71 25.42
CA SER A 358 23.03 -3.50 25.39
C SER A 358 22.67 -2.33 24.48
N LEU A 359 21.61 -2.49 23.69
CA LEU A 359 21.04 -1.45 22.85
C LEU A 359 19.66 -1.06 23.37
N SER A 360 19.28 0.20 23.17
CA SER A 360 17.93 0.69 23.46
C SER A 360 17.06 0.74 22.20
N GLU A 361 15.77 1.00 22.37
CA GLU A 361 14.85 1.26 21.25
C GLU A 361 15.26 2.49 20.43
N GLU A 362 15.98 3.45 21.03
CA GLU A 362 16.47 4.62 20.31
C GLU A 362 17.59 4.27 19.31
N ASP A 363 18.37 3.21 19.59
CA ASP A 363 19.49 2.77 18.74
C ASP A 363 19.04 2.05 17.48
N ILE A 364 17.79 1.57 17.45
CA ILE A 364 17.24 0.70 16.41
C ILE A 364 16.09 1.41 15.69
N ILE A 365 16.03 1.22 14.38
CA ILE A 365 14.94 1.67 13.53
C ILE A 365 14.40 0.47 12.77
N VAL A 366 13.08 0.26 12.87
CA VAL A 366 12.36 -0.77 12.11
C VAL A 366 11.58 -0.10 10.97
N LEU A 367 11.99 -0.37 9.74
CA LEU A 367 11.39 0.17 8.54
C LEU A 367 10.54 -0.90 7.84
N ILE A 368 9.27 -0.61 7.62
CA ILE A 368 8.34 -1.50 6.91
C ILE A 368 8.20 -1.02 5.46
N ALA A 369 8.80 -1.76 4.54
CA ALA A 369 8.70 -1.55 3.10
C ALA A 369 7.54 -2.38 2.54
N THR A 370 6.65 -1.75 1.74
CA THR A 370 5.45 -2.40 1.19
C THR A 370 5.49 -2.38 -0.32
N PHE A 371 5.37 -3.56 -0.93
CA PHE A 371 5.36 -3.71 -2.38
C PHE A 371 4.02 -4.28 -2.80
N ASP A 372 3.32 -3.57 -3.68
CA ASP A 372 2.04 -4.00 -4.21
C ASP A 372 1.85 -3.62 -5.67
N TYR A 373 0.77 -4.10 -6.28
CA TYR A 373 0.37 -3.76 -7.64
C TYR A 373 -0.55 -2.52 -7.67
N GLY A 374 -0.38 -1.58 -6.73
CA GLY A 374 -1.10 -0.30 -6.70
C GLY A 374 -2.47 -0.34 -6.03
N LYS A 375 -2.93 -1.52 -5.61
CA LYS A 375 -4.22 -1.73 -4.94
C LYS A 375 -4.14 -2.60 -3.68
N LYS A 376 -3.10 -2.41 -2.87
CA LYS A 376 -2.88 -3.23 -1.67
C LYS A 376 -2.91 -4.73 -2.07
N ALA A 377 -3.73 -5.55 -1.41
CA ALA A 377 -3.82 -6.98 -1.68
C ALA A 377 -4.72 -7.36 -2.88
N GLU A 378 -5.47 -6.40 -3.44
CA GLU A 378 -6.38 -6.66 -4.56
C GLU A 378 -5.63 -6.73 -5.89
N ASN A 379 -6.13 -7.56 -6.81
CA ASN A 379 -5.68 -7.55 -8.19
C ASN A 379 -6.20 -6.27 -8.87
N PRO A 380 -5.31 -5.41 -9.41
CA PRO A 380 -5.76 -4.16 -10.03
C PRO A 380 -6.67 -4.36 -11.25
N ILE A 381 -6.58 -5.53 -11.90
CA ILE A 381 -7.33 -5.84 -13.13
C ILE A 381 -8.80 -6.22 -12.87
N ASP A 382 -9.17 -6.65 -11.65
CA ASP A 382 -10.52 -7.16 -11.36
C ASP A 382 -11.63 -6.10 -11.53
N GLN A 383 -11.25 -4.82 -11.46
CA GLN A 383 -12.13 -3.67 -11.68
C GLN A 383 -12.00 -3.07 -13.08
N ALA A 384 -11.02 -3.50 -13.88
CA ALA A 384 -10.88 -3.08 -15.26
C ALA A 384 -11.96 -3.74 -16.13
N ARG A 385 -12.35 -3.03 -17.19
CA ARG A 385 -13.35 -3.47 -18.15
C ARG A 385 -12.72 -3.59 -19.52
N PHE A 386 -13.12 -4.63 -20.23
CA PHE A 386 -12.58 -4.98 -21.52
C PHE A 386 -13.68 -5.07 -22.57
N TYR A 387 -13.28 -5.10 -23.84
CA TYR A 387 -14.17 -5.45 -24.94
C TYR A 387 -13.48 -6.42 -25.92
N THR A 388 -14.28 -7.17 -26.68
CA THR A 388 -13.80 -8.11 -27.70
C THR A 388 -13.87 -7.50 -29.10
N LYS A 389 -13.17 -8.11 -30.07
CA LYS A 389 -13.28 -7.67 -31.47
C LYS A 389 -14.72 -7.83 -31.98
N GLU A 390 -15.37 -8.88 -31.53
CA GLU A 390 -16.72 -9.32 -31.94
C GLU A 390 -17.79 -8.40 -31.34
N ASN A 391 -17.59 -7.91 -30.11
CA ASN A 391 -18.51 -7.02 -29.41
C ASN A 391 -17.79 -5.77 -28.90
N PRO A 392 -17.46 -4.79 -29.78
CA PRO A 392 -16.64 -3.64 -29.43
C PRO A 392 -17.32 -2.61 -28.51
N ASP A 393 -18.64 -2.66 -28.38
CA ASP A 393 -19.44 -1.73 -27.59
C ASP A 393 -20.06 -2.42 -26.36
N LYS A 394 -19.60 -3.62 -26.00
CA LYS A 394 -20.00 -4.34 -24.79
C LYS A 394 -18.81 -4.51 -23.86
N ALA A 395 -18.97 -4.03 -22.63
CA ALA A 395 -17.96 -4.20 -21.59
C ALA A 395 -18.06 -5.59 -20.94
N GLU A 396 -16.92 -6.21 -20.70
CA GLU A 396 -16.78 -7.48 -20.00
C GLU A 396 -15.65 -7.42 -18.96
N LYS A 397 -15.63 -8.38 -18.03
CA LYS A 397 -14.50 -8.60 -17.12
C LYS A 397 -13.65 -9.74 -17.66
N VAL A 398 -12.36 -9.69 -17.35
CA VAL A 398 -11.43 -10.78 -17.58
C VAL A 398 -10.94 -11.27 -16.22
N CYS A 399 -11.14 -12.54 -15.92
CA CYS A 399 -10.66 -13.16 -14.68
C CYS A 399 -9.18 -13.56 -14.82
N LYS A 400 -8.41 -13.50 -13.73
CA LYS A 400 -6.98 -13.86 -13.70
C LYS A 400 -6.71 -15.23 -14.34
N ASP A 401 -7.53 -16.22 -14.03
CA ASP A 401 -7.37 -17.60 -14.51
C ASP A 401 -7.53 -17.75 -16.02
N GLN A 402 -8.24 -16.80 -16.66
CA GLN A 402 -8.39 -16.73 -18.12
C GLN A 402 -7.15 -16.11 -18.80
N VAL A 403 -6.28 -15.45 -18.04
CA VAL A 403 -5.10 -14.73 -18.57
C VAL A 403 -3.88 -15.63 -18.57
N SER A 404 -3.42 -16.06 -17.39
CA SER A 404 -2.26 -16.94 -17.26
C SER A 404 -2.11 -17.48 -15.84
N GLN A 405 -1.74 -18.77 -15.73
CA GLN A 405 -1.39 -19.43 -14.48
C GLN A 405 -0.03 -18.97 -13.91
N MET A 406 0.77 -18.22 -14.69
CA MET A 406 2.05 -17.67 -14.25
C MET A 406 1.91 -16.30 -13.56
N LEU A 407 0.70 -15.76 -13.45
CA LEU A 407 0.46 -14.51 -12.73
C LEU A 407 0.64 -14.69 -11.21
N PRO A 408 1.04 -13.64 -10.49
CA PRO A 408 1.22 -13.74 -9.04
C PRO A 408 -0.04 -14.23 -8.31
N PRO A 409 0.08 -15.15 -7.34
CA PRO A 409 -1.04 -15.52 -6.47
C PRO A 409 -1.35 -14.44 -5.44
N ILE A 410 -0.36 -13.63 -5.08
CA ILE A 410 -0.43 -12.52 -4.13
C ILE A 410 0.00 -11.21 -4.80
N PHE A 411 -0.71 -10.12 -4.50
CA PHE A 411 -0.46 -8.80 -5.08
C PHE A 411 0.16 -7.80 -4.10
N ARG A 412 0.43 -8.24 -2.87
CA ARG A 412 1.07 -7.45 -1.82
C ARG A 412 2.05 -8.29 -1.03
N GLU A 413 3.22 -7.74 -0.77
CA GLU A 413 4.19 -8.26 0.19
C GLU A 413 4.77 -7.10 1.01
N GLN A 414 5.29 -7.42 2.20
CA GLN A 414 5.94 -6.43 3.06
C GLN A 414 7.27 -6.98 3.58
N GLN A 415 8.28 -6.11 3.58
CA GLN A 415 9.61 -6.40 4.10
C GLN A 415 9.84 -5.57 5.35
N ILE A 416 10.36 -6.22 6.40
CA ILE A 416 10.77 -5.60 7.65
C ILE A 416 12.28 -5.43 7.57
N ARG A 417 12.78 -4.20 7.68
CA ARG A 417 14.20 -3.87 7.64
C ARG A 417 14.62 -3.27 8.97
N VAL A 418 15.68 -3.82 9.55
CA VAL A 418 16.26 -3.33 10.79
C VAL A 418 17.49 -2.51 10.47
N VAL A 419 17.56 -1.33 11.04
CA VAL A 419 18.65 -0.36 10.86
C VAL A 419 19.15 0.06 12.24
N CYS A 420 20.46 0.14 12.42
CA CYS A 420 21.10 0.61 13.63
C CYS A 420 21.66 2.02 13.42
N ARG A 421 21.43 2.91 14.39
CA ARG A 421 21.95 4.29 14.37
C ARG A 421 23.45 4.36 14.62
N LYS A 422 23.95 3.44 15.44
CA LYS A 422 25.36 3.28 15.76
C LYS A 422 26.09 2.59 14.61
N ASP A 423 27.36 2.94 14.41
CA ASP A 423 28.20 2.39 13.34
C ASP A 423 29.46 1.67 13.85
N ASP A 424 29.65 1.60 15.17
CA ASP A 424 30.69 0.79 15.80
C ASP A 424 30.35 -0.71 15.71
N LYS A 425 31.39 -1.51 15.53
CA LYS A 425 31.25 -2.97 15.34
C LYS A 425 30.50 -3.67 16.48
N PRO A 426 30.81 -3.43 17.77
CA PRO A 426 30.09 -4.08 18.87
C PRO A 426 28.58 -3.82 18.85
N SER A 427 28.16 -2.60 18.58
CA SER A 427 26.73 -2.26 18.48
C SER A 427 26.06 -2.93 17.28
N LEU A 428 26.75 -3.04 16.15
CA LEU A 428 26.22 -3.74 14.97
C LEU A 428 26.08 -5.24 15.20
N ASP A 429 27.07 -5.85 15.85
CA ASP A 429 27.04 -7.27 16.21
C ASP A 429 25.89 -7.55 17.20
N ALA A 430 25.68 -6.66 18.18
CA ALA A 430 24.53 -6.72 19.09
C ALA A 430 23.19 -6.58 18.35
N ALA A 431 23.05 -5.58 17.48
CA ALA A 431 21.83 -5.36 16.70
C ALA A 431 21.49 -6.57 15.81
N LEU A 432 22.51 -7.19 15.20
CA LEU A 432 22.33 -8.41 14.41
C LEU A 432 21.84 -9.57 15.28
N LYS A 433 22.42 -9.74 16.47
CA LYS A 433 22.00 -10.79 17.41
C LYS A 433 20.55 -10.62 17.84
N TYR A 434 20.13 -9.40 18.20
CA TYR A 434 18.73 -9.08 18.51
C TYR A 434 17.81 -9.44 17.33
N PHE A 435 18.20 -9.04 16.11
CA PHE A 435 17.41 -9.31 14.90
C PHE A 435 17.27 -10.81 14.60
N GLU A 436 18.36 -11.58 14.67
CA GLU A 436 18.36 -13.02 14.42
C GLU A 436 17.53 -13.78 15.46
N LYS A 437 17.70 -13.42 16.74
CA LYS A 437 16.93 -14.00 17.83
C LYS A 437 15.44 -13.72 17.65
N TRP A 438 15.07 -12.46 17.43
CA TRP A 438 13.69 -12.08 17.16
C TRP A 438 13.11 -12.80 15.95
N CYS A 439 13.85 -12.90 14.84
CA CYS A 439 13.39 -13.65 13.67
C CYS A 439 13.11 -15.12 14.01
N SER A 440 13.99 -15.78 14.78
CA SER A 440 13.80 -17.18 15.18
C SER A 440 12.59 -17.42 16.07
N THR A 441 12.20 -16.43 16.87
CA THR A 441 11.03 -16.48 17.75
C THR A 441 9.74 -15.99 17.09
N ALA A 442 9.88 -15.05 16.14
CA ALA A 442 8.78 -14.40 15.43
C ALA A 442 8.36 -15.16 14.18
N THR A 443 9.15 -16.12 13.69
CA THR A 443 8.67 -17.15 12.77
C THR A 443 7.83 -18.14 13.55
N PRO A 444 6.49 -18.15 13.41
CA PRO A 444 5.73 -19.32 13.79
C PRO A 444 6.22 -20.43 12.86
N THR A 445 6.47 -21.63 13.37
CA THR A 445 6.25 -22.81 12.53
C THR A 445 4.78 -22.71 12.11
N ASP A 446 4.52 -22.30 10.86
CA ASP A 446 3.22 -21.77 10.38
C ASP A 446 2.01 -22.69 10.59
N PHE A 447 2.23 -23.91 11.06
CA PHE A 447 1.20 -24.78 11.57
C PHE A 447 1.72 -25.51 12.81
N THR A 448 0.89 -25.55 13.85
CA THR A 448 1.03 -26.57 14.89
C THR A 448 0.54 -27.88 14.28
N TYR A 449 1.37 -28.91 14.26
CA TYR A 449 1.00 -30.22 13.70
C TYR A 449 0.68 -31.22 14.80
N LEU A 450 -0.39 -31.98 14.59
CA LEU A 450 -0.63 -33.23 15.28
C LEU A 450 -0.64 -34.38 14.26
N THR A 451 0.41 -35.18 14.24
CA THR A 451 0.45 -36.43 13.46
C THR A 451 -0.09 -37.59 14.29
N VAL A 452 -1.08 -38.28 13.74
CA VAL A 452 -1.75 -39.43 14.37
C VAL A 452 -1.45 -40.67 13.53
N PRO A 453 -0.73 -41.68 14.06
CA PRO A 453 -0.41 -42.90 13.34
C PRO A 453 -1.63 -43.84 13.32
N MET A 454 -2.60 -43.56 12.44
CA MET A 454 -3.83 -44.35 12.30
C MET A 454 -3.88 -45.05 10.93
N TYR A 455 -3.96 -46.38 10.94
CA TYR A 455 -4.15 -47.19 9.75
C TYR A 455 -5.62 -47.19 9.31
N ASP A 456 -5.89 -47.40 8.02
CA ASP A 456 -7.25 -47.40 7.47
C ASP A 456 -7.86 -48.81 7.44
N GLU A 457 -7.72 -49.53 8.55
CA GLU A 457 -8.15 -50.91 8.68
C GLU A 457 -9.38 -51.00 9.59
N PRO A 458 -10.35 -51.89 9.34
CA PRO A 458 -11.51 -52.06 10.21
C PRO A 458 -11.16 -52.42 11.67
N SER A 459 -9.99 -52.99 11.91
CA SER A 459 -9.49 -53.37 13.25
C SER A 459 -8.75 -52.25 13.99
N GLU A 460 -8.47 -51.11 13.36
CA GLU A 460 -7.79 -49.98 14.01
C GLU A 460 -8.72 -49.32 15.03
N LEU A 461 -8.25 -49.11 16.27
CA LEU A 461 -9.08 -48.58 17.36
C LEU A 461 -9.08 -47.05 17.39
N LEU A 462 -10.22 -46.43 17.07
CA LEU A 462 -10.43 -44.98 17.12
C LEU A 462 -10.17 -44.41 18.53
N THR A 463 -10.57 -45.16 19.57
CA THR A 463 -10.44 -44.76 20.98
C THR A 463 -8.98 -44.53 21.40
N SER A 464 -8.03 -45.24 20.78
CA SER A 464 -6.60 -45.09 21.06
C SER A 464 -6.03 -43.74 20.62
N HIS A 465 -6.70 -43.05 19.68
CA HIS A 465 -6.20 -41.82 19.06
C HIS A 465 -7.06 -40.60 19.36
N TYR A 466 -8.37 -40.80 19.51
CA TYR A 466 -9.35 -39.72 19.51
C TYR A 466 -9.16 -38.71 20.65
N SER A 467 -8.73 -39.15 21.84
CA SER A 467 -8.49 -38.26 22.98
C SER A 467 -7.47 -37.16 22.66
N ARG A 468 -6.38 -37.51 21.95
CA ARG A 468 -5.32 -36.59 21.51
C ARG A 468 -5.81 -35.65 20.42
N CYS A 469 -6.57 -36.17 19.44
CA CYS A 469 -7.21 -35.36 18.40
C CYS A 469 -8.15 -34.31 19.01
N ARG A 470 -9.01 -34.74 19.94
CA ARG A 470 -9.98 -33.88 20.63
C ARG A 470 -9.30 -32.75 21.38
N GLN A 471 -8.24 -33.05 22.14
CA GLN A 471 -7.51 -32.03 22.90
C GLN A 471 -6.90 -30.98 21.96
N PHE A 472 -6.32 -31.43 20.85
CA PHE A 472 -5.73 -30.55 19.85
C PHE A 472 -6.76 -29.64 19.18
N ILE A 473 -7.92 -30.19 18.79
CA ILE A 473 -8.99 -29.41 18.17
C ILE A 473 -9.58 -28.39 19.17
N LYS A 474 -9.82 -28.80 20.42
CA LYS A 474 -10.33 -27.89 21.46
C LYS A 474 -9.38 -26.74 21.76
N GLN A 475 -8.07 -27.01 21.87
CA GLN A 475 -7.07 -25.98 22.10
C GLN A 475 -7.01 -24.98 20.93
N ALA A 476 -7.00 -25.47 19.69
CA ALA A 476 -6.98 -24.59 18.53
C ALA A 476 -8.23 -23.68 18.46
N HIS A 477 -9.41 -24.20 18.83
CA HIS A 477 -10.62 -23.37 18.91
C HIS A 477 -10.61 -22.38 20.08
N SER A 478 -10.06 -22.73 21.26
CA SER A 478 -9.94 -21.77 22.37
C SER A 478 -9.03 -20.59 22.02
N ASP A 479 -8.06 -20.83 21.15
CA ASP A 479 -7.10 -19.83 20.70
C ASP A 479 -7.63 -19.00 19.51
N GLY A 480 -8.91 -19.15 19.15
CA GLY A 480 -9.55 -18.44 18.03
C GLY A 480 -9.11 -18.93 16.64
N GLY A 481 -8.44 -20.09 16.57
CA GLY A 481 -7.92 -20.69 15.35
C GLY A 481 -8.91 -21.61 14.62
N THR A 482 -8.48 -22.14 13.48
CA THR A 482 -9.21 -23.12 12.68
C THR A 482 -8.36 -24.37 12.48
N VAL A 483 -8.96 -25.56 12.50
CA VAL A 483 -8.25 -26.82 12.34
C VAL A 483 -8.58 -27.49 11.01
N LEU A 484 -7.55 -27.87 10.26
CA LEU A 484 -7.67 -28.76 9.12
C LEU A 484 -7.43 -30.21 9.57
N VAL A 485 -8.45 -31.06 9.47
CA VAL A 485 -8.32 -32.51 9.71
C VAL A 485 -8.21 -33.22 8.37
N HIS A 486 -7.09 -33.87 8.09
CA HIS A 486 -6.87 -34.60 6.85
C HIS A 486 -6.19 -35.96 7.07
N CYS A 487 -6.36 -36.86 6.10
CA CYS A 487 -5.61 -38.11 5.98
C CYS A 487 -5.03 -38.18 4.56
N ASN A 488 -4.72 -39.39 4.05
CA ASN A 488 -4.21 -39.55 2.69
C ASN A 488 -5.20 -39.11 1.61
N ALA A 489 -6.47 -39.54 1.71
CA ALA A 489 -7.51 -39.25 0.70
C ALA A 489 -8.64 -38.33 1.22
N GLY A 490 -8.69 -38.09 2.53
CA GLY A 490 -9.79 -37.36 3.16
C GLY A 490 -11.14 -38.08 3.06
N ILE A 491 -11.14 -39.42 3.00
CA ILE A 491 -12.33 -40.27 2.78
C ILE A 491 -12.76 -41.00 4.04
N SER A 492 -11.84 -41.71 4.74
CA SER A 492 -12.18 -42.60 5.86
C SER A 492 -11.65 -42.09 7.20
N ARG A 493 -10.37 -42.25 7.52
CA ARG A 493 -9.76 -41.88 8.81
C ARG A 493 -10.05 -40.45 9.30
N SER A 494 -9.84 -39.45 8.44
CA SER A 494 -10.03 -38.04 8.83
C SER A 494 -11.49 -37.69 9.06
N SER A 495 -12.41 -38.26 8.25
CA SER A 495 -13.84 -38.09 8.49
C SER A 495 -14.29 -38.82 9.75
N THR A 496 -13.71 -39.98 10.08
CA THR A 496 -14.01 -40.66 11.35
C THR A 496 -13.70 -39.78 12.55
N VAL A 497 -12.53 -39.13 12.58
CA VAL A 497 -12.14 -38.21 13.66
C VAL A 497 -13.07 -36.99 13.71
N ALA A 498 -13.42 -36.42 12.56
CA ALA A 498 -14.33 -35.28 12.49
C ALA A 498 -15.76 -35.65 12.93
N LEU A 499 -16.27 -36.83 12.56
CA LEU A 499 -17.57 -37.34 13.00
C LEU A 499 -17.61 -37.55 14.50
N ALA A 500 -16.59 -38.22 15.07
CA ALA A 500 -16.49 -38.41 16.52
C ALA A 500 -16.50 -37.06 17.27
N TYR A 501 -15.77 -36.07 16.74
CA TYR A 501 -15.74 -34.73 17.29
C TYR A 501 -17.13 -34.06 17.28
N VAL A 502 -17.82 -34.07 16.13
CA VAL A 502 -19.16 -33.48 16.00
C VAL A 502 -20.18 -34.16 16.92
N ILE A 503 -20.19 -35.50 16.97
CA ILE A 503 -21.08 -36.28 17.86
C ILE A 503 -20.88 -35.86 19.31
N GLU A 504 -19.62 -35.77 19.78
CA GLU A 504 -19.31 -35.42 21.16
C GLU A 504 -19.62 -33.96 21.47
N THR A 505 -19.21 -33.02 20.61
CA THR A 505 -19.32 -31.59 20.93
C THR A 505 -20.70 -31.02 20.70
N GLU A 506 -21.42 -31.49 19.68
CA GLU A 506 -22.75 -31.00 19.35
C GLU A 506 -23.86 -31.88 19.93
N ARG A 507 -23.53 -33.02 20.54
CA ARG A 507 -24.48 -33.98 21.13
C ARG A 507 -25.56 -34.41 20.14
N VAL A 508 -25.15 -34.72 18.91
CA VAL A 508 -26.04 -35.18 17.82
C VAL A 508 -25.81 -36.66 17.50
N SER A 509 -26.83 -37.34 16.96
CA SER A 509 -26.70 -38.73 16.52
C SER A 509 -25.72 -38.87 15.35
N LEU A 510 -25.13 -40.06 15.21
CA LEU A 510 -24.18 -40.40 14.16
C LEU A 510 -24.78 -40.17 12.77
N GLU A 511 -26.06 -40.49 12.58
CA GLU A 511 -26.78 -40.24 11.32
C GLU A 511 -26.79 -38.75 10.97
N LEU A 512 -27.18 -37.91 11.93
CA LEU A 512 -27.21 -36.46 11.72
C LEU A 512 -25.82 -35.87 11.52
N ALA A 513 -24.82 -36.31 12.29
CA ALA A 513 -23.42 -35.89 12.12
C ALA A 513 -22.89 -36.28 10.73
N TYR A 514 -23.20 -37.50 10.28
CA TYR A 514 -22.81 -38.02 8.97
C TYR A 514 -23.43 -37.21 7.85
N ASP A 515 -24.73 -36.92 7.90
CA ASP A 515 -25.41 -36.13 6.89
C ASP A 515 -24.86 -34.70 6.78
N ARG A 516 -24.55 -34.06 7.92
CA ARG A 516 -23.93 -32.72 7.95
C ARG A 516 -22.55 -32.73 7.30
N LEU A 517 -21.72 -33.70 7.66
CA LEU A 517 -20.39 -33.83 7.07
C LEU A 517 -20.47 -34.21 5.59
N LYS A 518 -21.42 -35.05 5.17
CA LYS A 518 -21.61 -35.48 3.78
C LYS A 518 -22.06 -34.33 2.88
N LYS A 519 -22.93 -33.44 3.38
CA LYS A 519 -23.32 -32.19 2.69
C LYS A 519 -22.12 -31.27 2.47
N SER A 520 -21.23 -31.18 3.47
CA SER A 520 -20.03 -30.34 3.39
C SER A 520 -18.91 -30.98 2.55
N ARG A 521 -18.83 -32.32 2.55
CA ARG A 521 -17.84 -33.10 1.79
C ARG A 521 -18.47 -34.41 1.27
N PRO A 522 -18.92 -34.46 0.00
CA PRO A 522 -19.59 -35.63 -0.56
C PRO A 522 -18.75 -36.92 -0.60
N ALA A 523 -17.41 -36.80 -0.55
CA ALA A 523 -16.48 -37.93 -0.65
C ALA A 523 -16.26 -38.71 0.66
N ILE A 524 -16.84 -38.30 1.80
CA ILE A 524 -16.62 -39.04 3.06
C ILE A 524 -17.24 -40.45 2.97
N GLN A 525 -16.50 -41.42 3.48
CA GLN A 525 -16.88 -42.82 3.60
C GLN A 525 -15.94 -43.52 4.59
N PRO A 526 -16.17 -43.37 5.91
CA PRO A 526 -15.48 -44.17 6.92
C PRO A 526 -15.60 -45.66 6.62
N ASN A 527 -14.53 -46.42 6.87
CA ASN A 527 -14.58 -47.87 6.71
C ASN A 527 -15.60 -48.51 7.69
N PRO A 528 -16.09 -49.73 7.42
CA PRO A 528 -17.12 -50.36 8.25
C PRO A 528 -16.73 -50.51 9.73
N GLY A 529 -15.47 -50.79 10.03
CA GLY A 529 -14.99 -50.92 11.42
C GLY A 529 -15.03 -49.60 12.18
N PHE A 530 -14.67 -48.49 11.52
CA PHE A 530 -14.84 -47.15 12.08
C PHE A 530 -16.30 -46.75 12.26
N MET A 531 -17.19 -47.13 11.33
CA MET A 531 -18.63 -46.88 11.49
C MET A 531 -19.21 -47.62 12.71
N SER A 532 -18.84 -48.88 12.92
CA SER A 532 -19.24 -49.62 14.12
C SER A 532 -18.71 -48.96 15.40
N GLN A 533 -17.44 -48.56 15.41
CA GLN A 533 -16.84 -47.88 16.56
C GLN A 533 -17.46 -46.51 16.85
N LEU A 534 -17.93 -45.79 15.83
CA LEU A 534 -18.66 -44.53 15.99
C LEU A 534 -20.06 -44.76 16.58
N ALA A 535 -20.74 -45.84 16.20
CA ALA A 535 -22.01 -46.23 16.81
C ALA A 535 -21.82 -46.57 18.30
N ASP A 536 -20.83 -47.40 18.63
CA ASP A 536 -20.46 -47.70 20.02
C ASP A 536 -20.03 -46.44 20.80
N PHE A 537 -19.43 -45.47 20.12
CA PHE A 537 -19.04 -44.19 20.71
C PHE A 537 -20.26 -43.32 21.02
N GLN A 538 -21.25 -43.26 20.14
CA GLN A 538 -22.52 -42.58 20.38
C GLN A 538 -23.25 -43.19 21.59
N GLU A 539 -23.35 -44.52 21.65
CA GLU A 539 -24.01 -45.22 22.76
C GLU A 539 -23.34 -44.92 24.10
N ARG A 540 -22.00 -44.92 24.16
CA ARG A 540 -21.24 -44.56 25.36
C ARG A 540 -21.44 -43.12 25.82
N LEU A 541 -21.85 -42.22 24.92
CA LEU A 541 -22.17 -40.82 25.24
C LEU A 541 -23.65 -40.62 25.62
N GLU A 542 -24.44 -41.69 25.66
CA GLU A 542 -25.88 -41.70 25.96
C GLU A 542 -26.69 -40.81 24.99
N ILE A 543 -26.24 -40.69 23.75
CA ILE A 543 -26.90 -39.90 22.72
C ILE A 543 -27.97 -40.78 22.05
N GLN A 544 -29.25 -40.44 22.25
CA GLN A 544 -30.39 -41.12 21.64
C GLN A 544 -30.36 -40.95 20.11
N GLN A 545 -30.82 -41.97 19.38
CA GLN A 545 -30.88 -41.99 17.92
C GLN A 545 -31.72 -40.84 17.35
#